data_AF-A0A0F9LUM0-F1
#
_entry.id   AF-A0A0F9LUM0-F1
#
_cell.length_a   1.000
_cell.length_b   1.000
_cell.length_c   1.000
_cell.angle_alpha   90.00
_cell.angle_beta   90.00
_cell.angle_gamma   90.00
#
_symmetry.space_group_name_H-M   'P 1'
#
loop_
_entity.id
_entity.type
_entity.pdbx_description
1 polymer ?
#
loop_
_entity_poly.entity_id
_entity_poly.type
_entity_poly.pdbx_seq_one_letter_code
_entity_poly.pdbx_strand_id
1 'polypeptide(L)'
;MVLVEFTINGTLNRLSIGGAALTNMWEDEIVSFDPPQYSIAQRTGGYVDLTVGGMSLRPDLFDDDWPPPVSAAVSVYYTDSTDPDESAKETLFIGIAHRNTIERTSIKYDFYGSSYTVTVADATAYNDTLDAVMTTLCGAGILNLTIDTSASRAASPNVTHTTNGKVLAIDLASNICEFYSHLFYVVDGTLYLVDMLGDNGTQTITEYDYFASTKYIDEVPISAARAKVDDATNYSRYSSYPYSDELNVVPYHTTEGNINTALDDILTIYHMPRANLEMPLLGSLPVPGKKISWIDTSLGQSTNVWIRARTIQYDFENERVIIEGEGNLSELGALLMENGNYLLLENGGRILLEYSA
;
A
#
# COMPACT_ATOMS: atom_id res chain seq x y z
N MET A 1 -15.83 11.87 -7.64
CA MET A 1 -16.48 11.15 -8.76
C MET A 1 -15.45 10.32 -9.53
N VAL A 2 -15.86 9.16 -10.06
CA VAL A 2 -15.02 8.28 -10.89
C VAL A 2 -15.16 8.68 -12.36
N LEU A 3 -14.02 8.87 -13.02
CA LEU A 3 -13.91 9.22 -14.43
C LEU A 3 -13.14 8.14 -15.17
N VAL A 4 -13.67 7.60 -16.27
CA VAL A 4 -13.06 6.53 -17.05
C VAL A 4 -12.91 6.96 -18.51
N GLU A 5 -11.67 7.00 -18.99
CA GLU A 5 -11.34 7.13 -20.40
C GLU A 5 -11.23 5.73 -21.01
N PHE A 6 -12.10 5.40 -21.96
CA PHE A 6 -12.21 4.07 -22.56
C PHE A 6 -12.17 4.15 -24.09
N THR A 7 -11.17 3.51 -24.72
CA THR A 7 -10.98 3.61 -26.17
C THR A 7 -11.66 2.46 -26.91
N ILE A 8 -12.71 2.75 -27.69
CA ILE A 8 -13.43 1.78 -28.52
C ILE A 8 -13.03 2.00 -29.98
N ASN A 9 -12.40 1.01 -30.60
CA ASN A 9 -12.00 1.05 -32.02
C ASN A 9 -11.20 2.30 -32.44
N GLY A 10 -10.41 2.87 -31.51
CA GLY A 10 -9.61 4.08 -31.71
C GLY A 10 -10.31 5.39 -31.35
N THR A 11 -11.59 5.35 -30.99
CA THR A 11 -12.37 6.48 -30.50
C THR A 11 -12.32 6.52 -28.97
N LEU A 12 -11.93 7.67 -28.40
CA LEU A 12 -11.93 7.88 -26.96
C LEU A 12 -13.36 8.20 -26.47
N ASN A 13 -13.86 7.39 -25.55
CA ASN A 13 -15.12 7.63 -24.84
C ASN A 13 -14.82 8.03 -23.40
N ARG A 14 -15.57 9.00 -22.88
CA ARG A 14 -15.42 9.54 -21.53
C ARG A 14 -16.65 9.16 -20.72
N LEU A 15 -16.46 8.27 -19.77
CA LEU A 15 -17.52 7.60 -19.03
C LEU A 15 -17.42 7.97 -17.55
N SER A 16 -18.54 8.14 -16.86
CA SER A 16 -18.56 8.34 -15.41
C SER A 16 -19.75 7.61 -14.79
N ILE A 17 -19.71 7.51 -13.46
CA ILE A 17 -20.87 7.07 -12.67
C ILE A 17 -21.75 8.31 -12.42
N GLY A 18 -22.97 8.32 -12.96
CA GLY A 18 -23.94 9.40 -12.77
C GLY A 18 -23.86 10.54 -13.80
N GLY A 19 -22.88 10.53 -14.70
CA GLY A 19 -22.67 11.57 -15.71
C GLY A 19 -22.15 12.88 -15.11
N ALA A 20 -21.30 13.59 -15.85
CA ALA A 20 -20.80 14.91 -15.41
C ALA A 20 -20.48 15.82 -16.60
N ALA A 21 -20.93 17.08 -16.52
CA ALA A 21 -20.57 18.12 -17.47
C ALA A 21 -19.44 18.97 -16.88
N LEU A 22 -18.22 18.45 -16.94
CA LEU A 22 -16.98 19.13 -16.52
C LEU A 22 -16.40 19.89 -17.72
N THR A 23 -15.08 20.06 -17.77
CA THR A 23 -14.38 20.53 -18.98
C THR A 23 -14.72 19.66 -20.20
N ASN A 24 -14.83 18.35 -20.00
CA ASN A 24 -15.39 17.43 -20.98
C ASN A 24 -16.78 16.93 -20.53
N MET A 25 -17.58 16.48 -21.51
CA MET A 25 -18.79 15.72 -21.20
C MET A 25 -18.40 14.28 -20.84
N TRP A 26 -18.80 13.83 -19.66
CA TRP A 26 -18.66 12.46 -19.18
C TRP A 26 -20.03 11.80 -19.12
N GLU A 27 -20.19 10.71 -19.87
CA GLU A 27 -21.48 10.04 -20.07
C GLU A 27 -21.76 9.01 -18.95
N ASP A 28 -23.02 8.90 -18.54
CA ASP A 28 -23.49 7.96 -17.50
C ASP A 28 -23.64 6.54 -18.05
N GLU A 29 -22.53 5.94 -18.48
CA GLU A 29 -22.51 4.61 -19.10
C GLU A 29 -21.92 3.53 -18.19
N ILE A 30 -21.39 3.91 -17.03
CA ILE A 30 -20.86 2.96 -16.04
C ILE A 30 -22.01 2.48 -15.15
N VAL A 31 -22.34 1.19 -15.26
CA VAL A 31 -23.37 0.51 -14.46
C VAL A 31 -22.85 0.13 -13.07
N SER A 32 -21.63 -0.40 -13.03
CA SER A 32 -20.95 -0.75 -11.78
C SER A 32 -19.44 -0.63 -11.95
N PHE A 33 -18.73 -0.36 -10.87
CA PHE A 33 -17.29 -0.16 -10.86
C PHE A 33 -16.69 -0.83 -9.62
N ASP A 34 -15.76 -1.76 -9.85
CA ASP A 34 -15.01 -2.39 -8.77
C ASP A 34 -13.74 -1.57 -8.53
N PRO A 35 -13.61 -0.91 -7.36
CA PRO A 35 -12.53 0.03 -7.11
C PRO A 35 -11.16 -0.64 -7.02
N PRO A 36 -10.08 0.05 -7.45
CA PRO A 36 -8.74 -0.46 -7.25
C PRO A 36 -8.39 -0.54 -5.75
N GLN A 37 -7.52 -1.48 -5.40
CA GLN A 37 -7.06 -1.69 -4.04
C GLN A 37 -5.56 -1.89 -4.03
N TYR A 38 -4.86 -1.11 -3.19
CA TYR A 38 -3.46 -1.35 -2.90
C TYR A 38 -3.37 -2.29 -1.71
N SER A 39 -2.55 -3.33 -1.82
CA SER A 39 -2.26 -4.22 -0.69
C SER A 39 -0.83 -4.73 -0.76
N ILE A 40 -0.20 -4.87 0.40
CA ILE A 40 1.12 -5.47 0.51
C ILE A 40 0.97 -6.90 1.05
N ALA A 41 1.60 -7.86 0.38
CA ALA A 41 1.48 -9.27 0.76
C ALA A 41 2.22 -9.57 2.08
N GLN A 42 3.39 -8.93 2.27
CA GLN A 42 4.25 -9.13 3.43
C GLN A 42 4.22 -7.92 4.34
N ARG A 43 4.25 -8.18 5.65
CA ARG A 43 4.14 -7.12 6.66
C ARG A 43 5.37 -6.20 6.69
N THR A 44 6.54 -6.72 6.31
CA THR A 44 7.82 -5.99 6.36
C THR A 44 8.19 -5.36 5.03
N GLY A 45 7.33 -5.37 4.02
CA GLY A 45 7.61 -4.65 2.79
C GLY A 45 7.43 -5.47 1.53
N GLY A 46 8.16 -5.05 0.50
CA GLY A 46 8.07 -5.63 -0.83
C GLY A 46 7.12 -4.88 -1.76
N TYR A 47 6.63 -5.58 -2.78
CA TYR A 47 5.75 -5.01 -3.78
C TYR A 47 4.33 -4.83 -3.23
N VAL A 48 3.82 -3.61 -3.31
CA VAL A 48 2.41 -3.31 -3.09
C VAL A 48 1.68 -3.59 -4.39
N ASP A 49 0.88 -4.65 -4.39
CA ASP A 49 0.09 -5.03 -5.54
C ASP A 49 -1.15 -4.15 -5.65
N LEU A 50 -1.48 -3.78 -6.89
CA LEU A 50 -2.69 -3.03 -7.22
C LEU A 50 -3.70 -4.02 -7.80
N THR A 51 -4.66 -4.43 -6.98
CA THR A 51 -5.83 -5.17 -7.46
C THR A 51 -6.77 -4.16 -8.12
N VAL A 52 -6.81 -4.15 -9.44
CA VAL A 52 -7.43 -3.06 -10.23
C VAL A 52 -8.94 -3.16 -10.38
N GLY A 53 -9.53 -4.34 -10.13
CA GLY A 53 -10.97 -4.57 -10.27
C GLY A 53 -11.42 -4.62 -11.74
N GLY A 54 -12.54 -3.97 -12.04
CA GLY A 54 -13.22 -4.02 -13.32
C GLY A 54 -14.40 -3.06 -13.37
N MET A 55 -15.13 -3.08 -14.50
CA MET A 55 -16.33 -2.28 -14.66
C MET A 55 -17.39 -2.99 -15.50
N SER A 56 -18.63 -2.56 -15.31
CA SER A 56 -19.77 -2.94 -16.12
C SER A 56 -20.27 -1.72 -16.88
N LEU A 57 -20.37 -1.84 -18.20
CA LEU A 57 -20.82 -0.76 -19.09
C LEU A 57 -22.22 -1.06 -19.63
N ARG A 58 -22.99 -0.01 -19.94
CA ARG A 58 -24.27 -0.17 -20.64
C ARG A 58 -24.04 -0.68 -22.07
N PRO A 59 -24.92 -1.55 -22.60
CA PRO A 59 -24.79 -2.05 -23.96
C PRO A 59 -24.90 -0.96 -25.04
N ASP A 60 -25.71 0.07 -24.80
CA ASP A 60 -26.01 1.16 -25.74
C ASP A 60 -24.74 1.93 -26.17
N LEU A 61 -23.70 1.96 -25.32
CA LEU A 61 -22.37 2.50 -25.64
C LEU A 61 -21.73 1.82 -26.87
N PHE A 62 -22.18 0.61 -27.23
CA PHE A 62 -21.62 -0.20 -28.31
C PHE A 62 -22.56 -0.37 -29.51
N ASP A 63 -23.62 0.43 -29.63
CA ASP A 63 -24.63 0.29 -30.70
C ASP A 63 -24.01 0.34 -32.11
N ASP A 64 -23.04 1.24 -32.33
CA ASP A 64 -22.31 1.37 -33.60
C ASP A 64 -21.10 0.43 -33.72
N ASP A 65 -20.68 -0.20 -32.60
CA ASP A 65 -19.46 -0.99 -32.47
C ASP A 65 -19.74 -2.44 -32.03
N TRP A 66 -20.85 -3.03 -32.49
CA TRP A 66 -21.21 -4.40 -32.14
C TRP A 66 -20.49 -5.44 -33.04
N PRO A 67 -19.82 -6.46 -32.48
CA PRO A 67 -19.70 -6.77 -31.05
C PRO A 67 -18.68 -5.87 -30.32
N PRO A 68 -18.87 -5.60 -29.01
CA PRO A 68 -17.92 -4.81 -28.23
C PRO A 68 -16.47 -5.30 -28.39
N PRO A 69 -15.45 -4.44 -28.27
CA PRO A 69 -14.06 -4.87 -28.40
C PRO A 69 -13.69 -5.93 -27.33
N VAL A 70 -12.80 -6.86 -27.69
CA VAL A 70 -12.28 -7.86 -26.73
C VAL A 70 -11.34 -7.21 -25.72
N SER A 71 -10.64 -6.15 -26.14
CA SER A 71 -9.68 -5.41 -25.32
C SER A 71 -9.71 -3.94 -25.69
N ALA A 72 -9.57 -3.06 -24.71
CA ALA A 72 -9.53 -1.62 -24.90
C ALA A 72 -8.54 -0.98 -23.93
N ALA A 73 -7.90 0.12 -24.34
CA ALA A 73 -7.12 0.95 -23.43
C ALA A 73 -8.08 1.65 -22.46
N VAL A 74 -7.72 1.65 -21.18
CA VAL A 74 -8.50 2.26 -20.11
C VAL A 74 -7.61 3.09 -19.18
N SER A 75 -8.09 4.28 -18.84
CA SER A 75 -7.52 5.12 -17.78
C SER A 75 -8.64 5.52 -16.82
N VAL A 76 -8.41 5.29 -15.54
CA VAL A 76 -9.36 5.58 -14.46
C VAL A 76 -8.78 6.69 -13.60
N TYR A 77 -9.60 7.70 -13.35
CA TYR A 77 -9.28 8.83 -12.51
C TYR A 77 -10.33 9.02 -11.43
N TYR A 78 -9.91 9.63 -10.33
CA TYR A 78 -10.80 10.22 -9.34
C TYR A 78 -10.67 11.73 -9.42
N THR A 79 -11.79 12.45 -9.34
CA THR A 79 -11.78 13.89 -9.12
C THR A 79 -12.79 14.26 -8.05
N ASP A 80 -12.51 15.28 -7.26
CA ASP A 80 -13.52 15.85 -6.36
C ASP A 80 -14.68 16.42 -7.22
N SER A 81 -15.91 16.24 -6.75
CA SER A 81 -17.10 16.81 -7.39
C SER A 81 -17.07 18.34 -7.53
N THR A 82 -16.24 18.99 -6.71
CA THR A 82 -16.06 20.43 -6.67
C THR A 82 -14.98 20.96 -7.64
N ASP A 83 -14.28 20.09 -8.39
CA ASP A 83 -13.33 20.48 -9.43
C ASP A 83 -13.95 20.38 -10.84
N PRO A 84 -14.59 21.46 -11.34
CA PRO A 84 -15.20 21.46 -12.67
C PRO A 84 -14.18 21.39 -13.82
N ASP A 85 -12.92 21.72 -13.55
CA ASP A 85 -11.89 21.93 -14.57
C ASP A 85 -11.04 20.68 -14.83
N GLU A 86 -11.31 19.57 -14.13
CA GLU A 86 -10.55 18.31 -14.20
C GLU A 86 -9.05 18.49 -13.90
N SER A 87 -8.70 19.62 -13.25
CA SER A 87 -7.32 20.08 -13.08
C SER A 87 -6.60 19.36 -11.93
N ALA A 88 -7.37 18.83 -10.99
CA ALA A 88 -6.91 18.09 -9.82
C ALA A 88 -7.32 16.61 -9.88
N LYS A 89 -7.69 16.08 -11.06
CA LYS A 89 -7.98 14.65 -11.19
C LYS A 89 -6.72 13.82 -10.90
N GLU A 90 -6.88 12.80 -10.08
CA GLU A 90 -5.82 11.89 -9.69
C GLU A 90 -5.95 10.56 -10.42
N THR A 91 -4.85 10.06 -10.96
CA THR A 91 -4.80 8.76 -11.63
C THR A 91 -4.95 7.64 -10.61
N LEU A 92 -6.00 6.83 -10.75
CA LEU A 92 -6.20 5.61 -9.99
C LEU A 92 -5.55 4.41 -10.67
N PHE A 93 -5.72 4.32 -11.99
CA PHE A 93 -5.27 3.16 -12.77
C PHE A 93 -5.12 3.51 -14.25
N ILE A 94 -4.10 2.95 -14.91
CA ILE A 94 -3.92 2.98 -16.36
C ILE A 94 -3.56 1.57 -16.81
N GLY A 95 -4.26 1.05 -17.82
CA GLY A 95 -3.97 -0.28 -18.35
C GLY A 95 -4.91 -0.71 -19.46
N ILE A 96 -5.16 -2.02 -19.52
CA ILE A 96 -6.02 -2.64 -20.53
C ILE A 96 -7.23 -3.24 -19.84
N ALA A 97 -8.41 -2.94 -20.37
CA ALA A 97 -9.65 -3.60 -20.02
C ALA A 97 -9.89 -4.76 -20.98
N HIS A 98 -10.10 -5.96 -20.46
CA HIS A 98 -10.46 -7.14 -21.25
C HIS A 98 -11.90 -7.54 -20.98
N ARG A 99 -12.65 -7.77 -22.06
CA ARG A 99 -14.06 -8.13 -21.97
C ARG A 99 -14.19 -9.52 -21.34
N ASN A 100 -14.86 -9.56 -20.20
CA ASN A 100 -15.14 -10.78 -19.46
C ASN A 100 -16.48 -11.39 -19.91
N THR A 101 -17.57 -10.61 -19.87
CA THR A 101 -18.92 -11.11 -20.12
C THR A 101 -19.74 -10.14 -20.99
N ILE A 102 -20.59 -10.69 -21.85
CA ILE A 102 -21.61 -9.95 -22.62
C ILE A 102 -23.00 -10.41 -22.17
N GLU A 103 -23.77 -9.50 -21.60
CA GLU A 103 -25.16 -9.72 -21.23
C GLU A 103 -26.05 -8.69 -21.95
N ARG A 104 -27.37 -8.91 -21.93
CA ARG A 104 -28.32 -7.94 -22.54
C ARG A 104 -28.43 -6.63 -21.77
N THR A 105 -28.08 -6.66 -20.48
CA THR A 105 -28.21 -5.51 -19.56
C THR A 105 -26.88 -4.84 -19.28
N SER A 106 -25.76 -5.49 -19.62
CA SER A 106 -24.43 -4.98 -19.33
C SER A 106 -23.32 -5.73 -20.07
N ILE A 107 -22.21 -5.04 -20.31
CA ILE A 107 -20.96 -5.61 -20.80
C ILE A 107 -19.90 -5.45 -19.71
N LYS A 108 -19.33 -6.56 -19.23
CA LYS A 108 -18.34 -6.55 -18.14
C LYS A 108 -16.92 -6.61 -18.70
N TYR A 109 -16.05 -5.77 -18.17
CA TYR A 109 -14.63 -5.76 -18.43
C TYR A 109 -13.85 -5.90 -17.13
N ASP A 110 -12.85 -6.78 -17.13
CA ASP A 110 -11.87 -6.87 -16.05
C ASP A 110 -10.65 -6.01 -16.44
N PHE A 111 -10.06 -5.33 -15.47
CA PHE A 111 -8.88 -4.50 -15.69
C PHE A 111 -7.59 -5.28 -15.50
N TYR A 112 -6.58 -4.93 -16.28
CA TYR A 112 -5.25 -5.54 -16.24
C TYR A 112 -4.19 -4.46 -16.32
N GLY A 113 -3.40 -4.34 -15.25
CA GLY A 113 -2.23 -3.46 -15.20
C GLY A 113 -1.05 -4.00 -15.98
N SER A 114 0.07 -3.29 -15.89
CA SER A 114 1.33 -3.72 -16.48
C SER A 114 1.80 -5.04 -15.87
N SER A 115 2.09 -6.04 -16.70
CA SER A 115 2.66 -7.32 -16.25
C SER A 115 4.19 -7.30 -16.32
N TYR A 116 4.87 -7.53 -15.20
CA TYR A 116 6.33 -7.60 -15.13
C TYR A 116 6.81 -9.04 -15.28
N THR A 117 7.08 -9.46 -16.51
CA THR A 117 7.49 -10.85 -16.84
C THR A 117 8.98 -11.03 -17.06
N VAL A 118 9.75 -9.93 -17.00
CA VAL A 118 11.20 -9.96 -17.21
C VAL A 118 11.89 -10.62 -16.02
N THR A 119 12.94 -11.38 -16.34
CA THR A 119 13.67 -12.21 -15.40
C THR A 119 15.12 -11.78 -15.35
N VAL A 120 15.69 -11.83 -14.15
CA VAL A 120 17.13 -11.68 -13.91
C VAL A 120 17.79 -13.04 -14.09
N ALA A 121 18.93 -13.06 -14.78
CA ALA A 121 19.69 -14.28 -15.02
C ALA A 121 20.32 -14.83 -13.73
N ASP A 122 20.56 -16.13 -13.70
CA ASP A 122 21.33 -16.78 -12.64
C ASP A 122 22.73 -16.16 -12.48
N ALA A 123 23.27 -16.21 -11.26
CA ALA A 123 24.57 -15.66 -10.88
C ALA A 123 24.73 -14.15 -11.13
N THR A 124 23.63 -13.40 -11.31
CA THR A 124 23.67 -11.93 -11.29
C THR A 124 23.97 -11.45 -9.89
N ALA A 125 25.05 -10.67 -9.74
CA ALA A 125 25.52 -10.15 -8.46
C ALA A 125 25.14 -8.66 -8.29
N TYR A 126 24.64 -8.32 -7.12
CA TYR A 126 24.33 -6.98 -6.65
C TYR A 126 25.21 -6.67 -5.44
N ASN A 127 25.90 -5.54 -5.47
CA ASN A 127 26.76 -5.07 -4.38
C ASN A 127 26.80 -3.54 -4.36
N ASP A 128 25.69 -2.93 -3.96
CA ASP A 128 25.49 -1.47 -3.95
C ASP A 128 24.41 -1.10 -2.91
N THR A 129 24.03 0.17 -2.80
CA THR A 129 22.89 0.59 -1.98
C THR A 129 21.57 0.07 -2.55
N LEU A 130 20.54 -0.03 -1.70
CA LEU A 130 19.19 -0.44 -2.09
C LEU A 130 18.66 0.46 -3.21
N ASP A 131 18.85 1.77 -3.10
CA ASP A 131 18.43 2.74 -4.12
C ASP A 131 19.11 2.46 -5.47
N ALA A 132 20.42 2.15 -5.47
CA ALA A 132 21.17 1.85 -6.69
C ALA A 132 20.77 0.49 -7.30
N VAL A 133 20.53 -0.53 -6.47
CA VAL A 133 20.02 -1.83 -6.91
C VAL A 133 18.63 -1.70 -7.51
N MET A 134 17.72 -0.98 -6.85
CA MET A 134 16.37 -0.73 -7.37
C MET A 134 16.41 0.10 -8.66
N THR A 135 17.30 1.09 -8.77
CA THR A 135 17.54 1.84 -10.02
C THR A 135 17.98 0.91 -11.14
N THR A 136 18.88 -0.04 -10.85
CA THR A 136 19.34 -1.03 -11.83
C THR A 136 18.19 -1.92 -12.30
N LEU A 137 17.35 -2.41 -11.37
CA LEU A 137 16.18 -3.23 -11.69
C LEU A 137 15.11 -2.46 -12.48
N CYS A 138 14.99 -1.14 -12.27
CA CYS A 138 14.10 -0.27 -13.04
C CYS A 138 14.61 0.03 -14.46
N GLY A 139 15.89 -0.25 -14.74
CA GLY A 139 16.54 0.07 -16.01
C GLY A 139 15.84 -0.50 -17.25
N ALA A 140 16.14 0.13 -18.39
CA ALA A 140 15.65 -0.29 -19.70
C ALA A 140 16.01 -1.76 -19.97
N GLY A 141 15.02 -2.56 -20.34
CA GLY A 141 15.17 -4.00 -20.60
C GLY A 141 15.02 -4.91 -19.38
N ILE A 142 14.82 -4.35 -18.18
CA ILE A 142 14.40 -5.12 -16.98
C ILE A 142 12.94 -4.78 -16.66
N LEU A 143 12.68 -3.83 -15.75
CA LEU A 143 11.31 -3.38 -15.49
C LEU A 143 10.90 -2.23 -16.41
N ASN A 144 11.87 -1.48 -16.96
CA ASN A 144 11.62 -0.30 -17.81
C ASN A 144 10.69 0.72 -17.13
N LEU A 145 11.03 1.08 -15.90
CA LEU A 145 10.30 2.04 -15.07
C LEU A 145 11.22 3.22 -14.72
N THR A 146 10.62 4.38 -14.47
CA THR A 146 11.30 5.46 -13.74
C THR A 146 11.32 5.09 -12.25
N ILE A 147 12.36 5.48 -11.51
CA ILE A 147 12.40 5.28 -10.06
C ILE A 147 12.35 6.62 -9.32
N ASP A 148 11.56 6.66 -8.26
CA ASP A 148 11.52 7.73 -7.27
C ASP A 148 11.96 7.16 -5.92
N THR A 149 13.04 7.71 -5.36
CA THR A 149 13.60 7.33 -4.06
C THR A 149 13.49 8.47 -3.03
N SER A 150 12.66 9.48 -3.27
CA SER A 150 12.53 10.65 -2.39
C SER A 150 12.03 10.30 -0.98
N ALA A 151 11.28 9.20 -0.85
CA ALA A 151 10.79 8.66 0.41
C ALA A 151 11.56 7.41 0.88
N SER A 152 12.69 7.07 0.25
CA SER A 152 13.55 5.97 0.71
C SER A 152 14.38 6.41 1.93
N ARG A 153 14.94 5.43 2.65
CA ARG A 153 15.75 5.69 3.84
C ARG A 153 17.05 6.40 3.49
N ALA A 154 17.42 7.42 4.27
CA ALA A 154 18.73 8.06 4.19
C ALA A 154 19.57 7.77 5.45
N ALA A 155 20.75 7.13 5.36
CA ALA A 155 21.37 6.55 4.17
C ALA A 155 20.69 5.24 3.72
N SER A 156 20.67 5.01 2.41
CA SER A 156 20.09 3.80 1.81
C SER A 156 20.88 2.55 2.24
N PRO A 157 20.21 1.45 2.67
CA PRO A 157 20.90 0.24 3.11
C PRO A 157 21.77 -0.37 2.03
N ASN A 158 22.90 -1.00 2.39
CA ASN A 158 23.71 -1.75 1.42
C ASN A 158 23.11 -3.13 1.16
N VAL A 159 23.08 -3.53 -0.09
CA VAL A 159 22.66 -4.84 -0.61
C VAL A 159 23.89 -5.61 -1.09
N THR A 160 24.04 -6.85 -0.64
CA THR A 160 25.05 -7.80 -1.17
C THR A 160 24.38 -9.13 -1.42
N HIS A 161 24.06 -9.42 -2.68
CA HIS A 161 23.31 -10.61 -3.07
C HIS A 161 23.78 -11.13 -4.42
N THR A 162 23.82 -12.46 -4.59
CA THR A 162 23.97 -13.09 -5.89
C THR A 162 22.80 -14.02 -6.10
N THR A 163 22.08 -13.82 -7.19
CA THR A 163 20.93 -14.65 -7.55
C THR A 163 21.35 -16.12 -7.73
N ASN A 164 20.48 -17.03 -7.29
CA ASN A 164 20.63 -18.47 -7.46
C ASN A 164 19.45 -18.99 -8.26
N GLY A 165 19.68 -19.25 -9.53
CA GLY A 165 18.67 -19.53 -10.53
C GLY A 165 18.07 -18.26 -11.14
N LYS A 166 17.25 -18.48 -12.17
CA LYS A 166 16.52 -17.43 -12.87
C LYS A 166 15.31 -17.01 -12.03
N VAL A 167 15.17 -15.71 -11.79
CA VAL A 167 14.14 -15.13 -10.91
C VAL A 167 13.44 -13.96 -11.61
N LEU A 168 12.14 -13.77 -11.37
CA LEU A 168 11.41 -12.60 -11.87
C LEU A 168 11.97 -11.33 -11.23
N ALA A 169 12.20 -10.30 -12.04
CA ALA A 169 12.84 -9.07 -11.56
C ALA A 169 11.99 -8.37 -10.47
N ILE A 170 10.66 -8.40 -10.63
CA ILE A 170 9.71 -7.83 -9.67
C ILE A 170 9.71 -8.61 -8.34
N ASP A 171 9.80 -9.94 -8.38
CA ASP A 171 9.87 -10.78 -7.18
C ASP A 171 11.20 -10.57 -6.44
N LEU A 172 12.31 -10.47 -7.19
CA LEU A 172 13.62 -10.16 -6.61
C LEU A 172 13.60 -8.78 -5.92
N ALA A 173 13.05 -7.77 -6.58
CA ALA A 173 12.86 -6.43 -6.01
C ALA A 173 12.01 -6.49 -4.73
N SER A 174 10.90 -7.24 -4.77
CA SER A 174 9.99 -7.43 -3.63
C SER A 174 10.72 -8.03 -2.43
N ASN A 175 11.43 -9.15 -2.63
CA ASN A 175 12.09 -9.84 -1.54
C ASN A 175 13.26 -9.03 -0.95
N ILE A 176 14.00 -8.29 -1.79
CA ILE A 176 15.04 -7.36 -1.31
C ILE A 176 14.39 -6.28 -0.43
N CYS A 177 13.33 -5.64 -0.90
CA CYS A 177 12.66 -4.57 -0.17
C CYS A 177 12.04 -5.07 1.15
N GLU A 178 11.43 -6.25 1.15
CA GLU A 178 10.89 -6.92 2.34
C GLU A 178 11.96 -7.11 3.42
N PHE A 179 13.17 -7.54 3.06
CA PHE A 179 14.26 -7.72 4.02
C PHE A 179 14.73 -6.39 4.63
N TYR A 180 14.74 -5.31 3.85
CA TYR A 180 15.18 -3.99 4.32
C TYR A 180 14.06 -3.11 4.88
N SER A 181 12.87 -3.65 5.11
CA SER A 181 11.74 -2.86 5.62
C SER A 181 11.33 -1.70 4.70
N HIS A 182 11.37 -1.94 3.39
CA HIS A 182 10.93 -1.00 2.36
C HIS A 182 9.74 -1.59 1.60
N LEU A 183 8.83 -0.72 1.19
CA LEU A 183 7.79 -1.07 0.22
C LEU A 183 8.05 -0.33 -1.09
N PHE A 184 7.50 -0.85 -2.18
CA PHE A 184 7.39 -0.08 -3.41
C PHE A 184 6.08 -0.34 -4.13
N TYR A 185 5.64 0.65 -4.88
CA TYR A 185 4.42 0.60 -5.70
C TYR A 185 4.68 1.31 -7.03
N VAL A 186 3.90 0.97 -8.06
CA VAL A 186 4.06 1.55 -9.39
C VAL A 186 2.83 2.34 -9.79
N VAL A 187 3.02 3.61 -10.15
CA VAL A 187 1.98 4.49 -10.69
C VAL A 187 2.54 5.18 -11.92
N ASP A 188 1.80 5.16 -13.02
CA ASP A 188 2.14 5.86 -14.27
C ASP A 188 3.59 5.63 -14.73
N GLY A 189 4.03 4.36 -14.73
CA GLY A 189 5.38 3.99 -15.16
C GLY A 189 6.51 4.40 -14.21
N THR A 190 6.18 4.90 -13.01
CA THR A 190 7.15 5.26 -11.97
C THR A 190 7.01 4.32 -10.78
N LEU A 191 8.12 3.70 -10.38
CA LEU A 191 8.26 2.94 -9.15
C LEU A 191 8.66 3.87 -8.02
N TYR A 192 7.84 3.92 -6.97
CA TYR A 192 8.11 4.70 -5.76
C TYR A 192 8.66 3.78 -4.68
N LEU A 193 9.91 4.00 -4.26
CA LEU A 193 10.55 3.27 -3.18
C LEU A 193 10.37 4.03 -1.86
N VAL A 194 9.82 3.37 -0.85
CA VAL A 194 9.43 3.99 0.42
C VAL A 194 9.99 3.21 1.60
N ASP A 195 10.64 3.90 2.53
CA ASP A 195 11.00 3.34 3.84
C ASP A 195 9.75 3.16 4.70
N MET A 196 9.49 1.94 5.19
CA MET A 196 8.32 1.69 6.03
C MET A 196 8.42 2.30 7.43
N LEU A 197 9.65 2.64 7.86
CA LEU A 197 9.90 3.38 9.09
C LEU A 197 9.82 4.90 8.90
N GLY A 198 9.83 5.38 7.64
CA GLY A 198 9.64 6.77 7.24
C GLY A 198 8.21 7.07 6.81
N ASP A 199 7.94 8.33 6.46
CA ASP A 199 6.62 8.80 6.02
C ASP A 199 6.66 9.18 4.53
N ASN A 200 5.78 8.60 3.70
CA ASN A 200 5.60 8.99 2.29
C ASN A 200 4.57 10.14 2.17
N GLY A 201 4.91 11.26 2.79
CA GLY A 201 3.97 12.36 3.03
C GLY A 201 3.10 12.15 4.26
N THR A 202 2.28 13.16 4.59
CA THR A 202 1.43 13.16 5.79
C THR A 202 0.06 13.74 5.47
N GLN A 203 -0.97 13.23 6.14
CA GLN A 203 -2.34 13.73 6.09
C GLN A 203 -2.98 13.61 7.48
N THR A 204 -3.66 14.67 7.89
CA THR A 204 -4.41 14.70 9.15
C THR A 204 -5.89 14.69 8.84
N ILE A 205 -6.63 13.77 9.47
CA ILE A 205 -8.08 13.69 9.37
C ILE A 205 -8.67 14.47 10.55
N THR A 206 -9.68 15.29 10.25
CA THR A 206 -10.35 16.16 11.23
C THR A 206 -11.83 15.85 11.39
N GLU A 207 -12.37 15.00 10.52
CA GLU A 207 -13.76 14.63 10.38
C GLU A 207 -14.13 13.54 11.40
N TYR A 208 -14.83 13.93 12.47
CA TYR A 208 -15.10 13.06 13.62
C TYR A 208 -15.98 11.83 13.34
N ASP A 209 -16.86 11.90 12.34
CA ASP A 209 -17.83 10.83 12.06
C ASP A 209 -17.16 9.52 11.63
N TYR A 210 -15.91 9.58 11.17
CA TYR A 210 -15.14 8.42 10.74
C TYR A 210 -14.32 7.77 11.85
N PHE A 211 -14.19 8.41 13.02
CA PHE A 211 -13.37 7.87 14.10
C PHE A 211 -14.08 6.75 14.86
N ALA A 212 -15.42 6.76 14.89
CA ALA A 212 -16.21 5.73 15.57
C ALA A 212 -16.09 4.33 14.95
N SER A 213 -15.64 4.21 13.70
CA SER A 213 -15.43 2.93 13.01
C SER A 213 -13.98 2.42 13.10
N THR A 214 -13.08 3.17 13.73
CA THR A 214 -11.67 2.79 13.87
C THR A 214 -11.54 1.47 14.63
N LYS A 215 -10.81 0.50 14.06
CA LYS A 215 -10.51 -0.78 14.71
C LYS A 215 -9.02 -0.90 14.98
N TYR A 216 -8.69 -1.13 16.25
CA TYR A 216 -7.34 -1.42 16.68
C TYR A 216 -7.09 -2.93 16.66
N ILE A 217 -6.02 -3.35 15.99
CA ILE A 217 -5.67 -4.75 15.81
C ILE A 217 -4.45 -5.05 16.69
N ASP A 218 -4.65 -5.96 17.65
CA ASP A 218 -3.61 -6.47 18.55
C ASP A 218 -3.15 -7.83 18.02
N GLU A 219 -2.08 -7.84 17.23
CA GLU A 219 -1.52 -9.06 16.67
C GLU A 219 -0.61 -9.76 17.67
N VAL A 220 -0.51 -11.08 17.58
CA VAL A 220 0.43 -11.85 18.40
C VAL A 220 1.85 -11.43 18.00
N PRO A 221 2.68 -10.93 18.94
CA PRO A 221 4.04 -10.52 18.61
C PRO A 221 4.86 -11.75 18.20
N ILE A 222 5.95 -11.52 17.46
CA ILE A 222 6.95 -12.55 17.18
C ILE A 222 8.06 -12.52 18.23
N SER A 223 8.64 -13.69 18.52
CA SER A 223 9.64 -13.87 19.59
C SER A 223 11.09 -13.64 19.15
N ALA A 224 11.37 -13.90 17.87
CA ALA A 224 12.65 -13.60 17.26
C ALA A 224 12.49 -13.43 15.74
N ALA A 225 13.39 -12.65 15.15
CA ALA A 225 13.64 -12.63 13.72
C ALA A 225 15.01 -13.25 13.45
N ARG A 226 15.08 -14.19 12.50
CA ARG A 226 16.29 -14.95 12.18
C ARG A 226 16.62 -14.87 10.70
N ALA A 227 17.90 -14.77 10.39
CA ALA A 227 18.42 -14.83 9.03
C ALA A 227 19.54 -15.86 8.93
N LYS A 228 19.47 -16.71 7.92
CA LYS A 228 20.49 -17.72 7.61
C LYS A 228 21.22 -17.31 6.33
N VAL A 229 22.53 -17.03 6.42
CA VAL A 229 23.35 -16.69 5.25
C VAL A 229 23.87 -17.95 4.57
N ASP A 230 24.32 -18.92 5.37
CA ASP A 230 24.79 -20.24 4.93
C ASP A 230 24.56 -21.28 6.04
N ASP A 231 25.01 -22.53 5.84
CA ASP A 231 24.82 -23.60 6.83
C ASP A 231 25.54 -23.38 8.17
N ALA A 232 26.55 -22.50 8.22
CA ALA A 232 27.34 -22.22 9.42
C ALA A 232 26.98 -20.87 10.08
N THR A 233 26.42 -19.93 9.33
CA THR A 233 26.26 -18.53 9.72
C THR A 233 24.78 -18.18 9.86
N ASN A 234 24.34 -18.04 11.12
CA ASN A 234 22.99 -17.65 11.49
C ASN A 234 23.01 -16.40 12.36
N TYR A 235 22.13 -15.46 12.05
CA TYR A 235 21.90 -14.25 12.83
C TYR A 235 20.51 -14.29 13.44
N SER A 236 20.35 -13.73 14.63
CA SER A 236 19.08 -13.74 15.34
C SER A 236 18.95 -12.49 16.20
N ARG A 237 17.81 -11.81 16.08
CA ARG A 237 17.40 -10.72 16.96
C ARG A 237 16.19 -11.18 17.76
N TYR A 238 16.27 -10.97 19.06
CA TYR A 238 15.21 -11.35 19.98
C TYR A 238 14.34 -10.15 20.29
N SER A 239 13.05 -10.43 20.34
CA SER A 239 11.99 -9.53 20.74
C SER A 239 11.94 -9.39 22.27
N SER A 240 11.26 -8.35 22.78
CA SER A 240 10.93 -8.22 24.21
C SER A 240 9.85 -9.23 24.65
N TYR A 241 9.17 -9.87 23.70
CA TYR A 241 8.16 -10.90 23.90
C TYR A 241 8.80 -12.28 23.67
N PRO A 242 9.23 -13.01 24.72
CA PRO A 242 9.95 -14.29 24.56
C PRO A 242 9.05 -15.47 24.18
N TYR A 243 7.76 -15.22 23.93
CA TYR A 243 6.74 -16.19 23.56
C TYR A 243 6.28 -15.91 22.13
N SER A 244 5.69 -16.92 21.48
CA SER A 244 5.25 -16.92 20.07
C SER A 244 6.30 -17.44 19.08
N ASP A 245 5.89 -17.53 17.83
CA ASP A 245 6.65 -18.04 16.70
C ASP A 245 7.85 -17.15 16.37
N GLU A 246 8.84 -17.78 15.75
CA GLU A 246 10.04 -17.13 15.22
C GLU A 246 9.85 -16.87 13.72
N LEU A 247 10.23 -15.69 13.26
CA LEU A 247 10.22 -15.33 11.85
C LEU A 247 11.57 -15.67 11.22
N ASN A 248 11.57 -16.41 10.12
CA ASN A 248 12.77 -16.68 9.33
C ASN A 248 12.72 -15.87 8.04
N VAL A 249 13.76 -15.06 7.78
CA VAL A 249 13.88 -14.22 6.59
C VAL A 249 15.13 -14.58 5.79
N VAL A 250 15.08 -14.34 4.48
CA VAL A 250 16.24 -14.52 3.59
C VAL A 250 17.09 -13.25 3.62
N PRO A 251 18.37 -13.31 4.03
CA PRO A 251 19.22 -12.13 4.05
C PRO A 251 19.68 -11.72 2.65
N TYR A 252 19.69 -10.41 2.42
CA TYR A 252 20.25 -9.79 1.21
C TYR A 252 21.57 -9.05 1.47
N HIS A 253 22.32 -9.53 2.46
CA HIS A 253 23.65 -9.04 2.83
C HIS A 253 24.49 -10.15 3.48
N THR A 254 25.81 -9.94 3.61
CA THR A 254 26.74 -10.91 4.23
C THR A 254 27.37 -10.42 5.55
N THR A 255 27.48 -9.10 5.77
CA THR A 255 27.98 -8.54 7.04
C THR A 255 26.93 -8.57 8.15
N GLU A 256 27.33 -9.11 9.30
CA GLU A 256 26.53 -9.20 10.54
C GLU A 256 25.82 -7.89 10.93
N GLY A 257 26.54 -6.76 10.93
CA GLY A 257 25.99 -5.47 11.34
C GLY A 257 24.75 -5.06 10.52
N ASN A 258 24.84 -5.17 9.19
CA ASN A 258 23.73 -4.80 8.31
C ASN A 258 22.55 -5.76 8.43
N ILE A 259 22.83 -7.06 8.61
CA ILE A 259 21.77 -8.07 8.83
C ILE A 259 21.06 -7.81 10.16
N ASN A 260 21.80 -7.53 11.23
CA ASN A 260 21.23 -7.25 12.53
C ASN A 260 20.37 -5.97 12.53
N THR A 261 20.78 -4.93 11.81
CA THR A 261 19.95 -3.73 11.61
C THR A 261 18.66 -4.04 10.88
N ALA A 262 18.71 -4.80 9.78
CA ALA A 262 17.51 -5.20 9.04
C ALA A 262 16.54 -6.04 9.91
N LEU A 263 17.07 -6.99 10.69
CA LEU A 263 16.28 -7.80 11.62
C LEU A 263 15.63 -6.96 12.75
N ASP A 264 16.30 -5.91 13.23
CA ASP A 264 15.72 -4.98 14.21
C ASP A 264 14.58 -4.15 13.61
N ASP A 265 14.74 -3.68 12.36
CA ASP A 265 13.70 -2.95 11.65
C ASP A 265 12.47 -3.84 11.40
N ILE A 266 12.68 -5.09 11.03
CA ILE A 266 11.63 -6.11 10.87
C ILE A 266 10.86 -6.29 12.19
N LEU A 267 11.57 -6.53 13.31
CA LEU A 267 10.92 -6.66 14.62
C LEU A 267 10.13 -5.41 14.99
N THR A 268 10.71 -4.23 14.73
CA THR A 268 10.07 -2.94 14.98
C THR A 268 8.72 -2.85 14.27
N ILE A 269 8.66 -3.19 12.98
CA ILE A 269 7.39 -3.17 12.20
C ILE A 269 6.39 -4.20 12.71
N TYR A 270 6.85 -5.43 13.01
CA TYR A 270 5.97 -6.49 13.54
C TYR A 270 5.35 -6.14 14.90
N HIS A 271 6.01 -5.31 15.70
CA HIS A 271 5.51 -4.90 17.01
C HIS A 271 4.79 -3.55 17.00
N MET A 272 4.77 -2.82 15.88
CA MET A 272 3.98 -1.60 15.78
C MET A 272 2.49 -1.93 15.86
N PRO A 273 1.69 -1.17 16.65
CA PRO A 273 0.24 -1.26 16.65
C PRO A 273 -0.33 -1.08 15.25
N ARG A 274 -1.39 -1.84 14.95
CA ARG A 274 -2.13 -1.72 13.69
C ARG A 274 -3.50 -1.13 13.94
N ALA A 275 -3.96 -0.33 12.98
CA ALA A 275 -5.34 0.12 12.97
C ALA A 275 -5.90 0.05 11.55
N ASN A 276 -7.20 -0.16 11.49
CA ASN A 276 -8.02 0.01 10.31
C ASN A 276 -8.90 1.25 10.54
N LEU A 277 -8.83 2.19 9.61
CA LEU A 277 -9.47 3.49 9.67
C LEU A 277 -10.24 3.74 8.37
N GLU A 278 -11.45 4.24 8.50
CA GLU A 278 -12.19 4.81 7.38
C GLU A 278 -11.92 6.32 7.33
N MET A 279 -11.83 6.88 6.13
CA MET A 279 -11.68 8.33 5.94
C MET A 279 -12.47 8.80 4.73
N PRO A 280 -12.90 10.07 4.67
CA PRO A 280 -13.66 10.55 3.52
C PRO A 280 -12.78 10.57 2.25
N LEU A 281 -13.40 10.34 1.10
CA LEU A 281 -12.79 10.59 -0.21
C LEU A 281 -12.78 12.10 -0.49
N LEU A 282 -11.91 12.84 0.20
CA LEU A 282 -11.74 14.29 0.04
C LEU A 282 -10.27 14.65 -0.12
N GLY A 283 -10.00 15.63 -0.99
CA GLY A 283 -8.65 16.09 -1.28
C GLY A 283 -7.78 15.02 -1.95
N SER A 284 -6.48 15.03 -1.65
CA SER A 284 -5.54 14.09 -2.27
C SER A 284 -5.75 12.67 -1.78
N LEU A 285 -5.76 11.69 -2.67
CA LEU A 285 -5.86 10.29 -2.30
C LEU A 285 -4.65 9.86 -1.45
N PRO A 286 -4.85 8.94 -0.49
CA PRO A 286 -3.74 8.34 0.22
C PRO A 286 -2.92 7.47 -0.76
N VAL A 287 -1.60 7.49 -0.58
CA VAL A 287 -0.65 6.63 -1.30
C VAL A 287 0.01 5.66 -0.32
N PRO A 288 0.52 4.51 -0.79
CA PRO A 288 1.21 3.57 0.09
C PRO A 288 2.36 4.24 0.85
N GLY A 289 2.42 3.99 2.16
CA GLY A 289 3.38 4.57 3.09
C GLY A 289 3.05 5.98 3.60
N LYS A 290 1.99 6.63 3.12
CA LYS A 290 1.57 7.96 3.61
C LYS A 290 1.15 7.84 5.08
N LYS A 291 1.63 8.77 5.91
CA LYS A 291 1.22 8.85 7.31
C LYS A 291 -0.15 9.51 7.42
N ILE A 292 -1.10 8.79 8.00
CA ILE A 292 -2.45 9.26 8.29
C ILE A 292 -2.58 9.43 9.79
N SER A 293 -2.90 10.63 10.27
CA SER A 293 -3.03 10.94 11.70
C SER A 293 -4.39 11.52 12.05
N TRP A 294 -4.90 11.20 13.24
CA TRP A 294 -6.16 11.69 13.77
C TRP A 294 -6.16 11.71 15.30
N ILE A 295 -7.18 12.33 15.89
CA ILE A 295 -7.44 12.29 17.33
C ILE A 295 -8.65 11.38 17.54
N ASP A 296 -8.44 10.22 18.16
CA ASP A 296 -9.54 9.33 18.51
C ASP A 296 -10.14 9.74 19.86
N THR A 297 -11.34 10.32 19.82
CA THR A 297 -12.11 10.71 21.01
C THR A 297 -13.07 9.62 21.48
N SER A 298 -13.15 8.48 20.77
CA SER A 298 -14.00 7.33 21.14
C SER A 298 -13.37 6.46 22.22
N LEU A 299 -12.05 6.52 22.36
CA LEU A 299 -11.32 5.92 23.46
C LEU A 299 -11.65 6.65 24.78
N GLY A 300 -11.39 6.00 25.92
CA GLY A 300 -11.69 6.58 27.24
C GLY A 300 -10.99 7.92 27.52
N GLN A 301 -10.00 8.28 26.71
CA GLN A 301 -9.37 9.60 26.63
C GLN A 301 -9.07 9.90 25.16
N SER A 302 -9.04 11.18 24.79
CA SER A 302 -8.64 11.59 23.45
C SER A 302 -7.19 11.23 23.19
N THR A 303 -6.95 10.31 22.24
CA THR A 303 -5.63 9.76 21.94
C THR A 303 -5.17 10.24 20.57
N ASN A 304 -3.94 10.73 20.45
CA ASN A 304 -3.35 10.98 19.14
C ASN A 304 -2.93 9.65 18.53
N VAL A 305 -3.48 9.35 17.36
CA VAL A 305 -3.20 8.12 16.63
C VAL A 305 -2.66 8.46 15.26
N TRP A 306 -1.74 7.62 14.78
CA TRP A 306 -1.39 7.62 13.37
C TRP A 306 -1.08 6.21 12.87
N ILE A 307 -1.30 5.99 11.57
CA ILE A 307 -0.86 4.81 10.83
C ILE A 307 -0.17 5.23 9.54
N ARG A 308 0.63 4.34 8.96
CA ARG A 308 1.11 4.46 7.58
C ARG A 308 0.30 3.53 6.70
N ALA A 309 -0.26 4.06 5.61
CA ALA A 309 -1.11 3.27 4.73
C ALA A 309 -0.34 2.07 4.13
N ARG A 310 -0.81 0.85 4.37
CA ARG A 310 -0.30 -0.40 3.77
C ARG A 310 -1.30 -1.02 2.83
N THR A 311 -2.55 -1.06 3.28
CA THR A 311 -3.70 -1.44 2.47
C THR A 311 -4.57 -0.21 2.30
N ILE A 312 -4.96 0.06 1.05
CA ILE A 312 -5.84 1.16 0.68
C ILE A 312 -6.93 0.58 -0.19
N GLN A 313 -8.17 0.66 0.29
CA GLN A 313 -9.34 0.24 -0.43
C GLN A 313 -10.27 1.45 -0.62
N TYR A 314 -10.59 1.77 -1.87
CA TYR A 314 -11.56 2.82 -2.16
C TYR A 314 -12.97 2.24 -2.13
N ASP A 315 -13.93 3.00 -1.61
CA ASP A 315 -15.36 2.68 -1.60
C ASP A 315 -16.10 3.92 -2.12
N PHE A 316 -16.26 3.98 -3.45
CA PHE A 316 -16.87 5.11 -4.12
C PHE A 316 -18.38 5.21 -3.90
N GLU A 317 -19.06 4.11 -3.56
CA GLU A 317 -20.50 4.12 -3.27
C GLU A 317 -20.79 4.84 -1.94
N ASN A 318 -19.93 4.66 -0.95
CA ASN A 318 -20.04 5.29 0.36
C ASN A 318 -19.11 6.52 0.53
N GLU A 319 -18.49 6.98 -0.55
CA GLU A 319 -17.57 8.13 -0.59
C GLU A 319 -16.44 8.08 0.47
N ARG A 320 -15.87 6.90 0.70
CA ARG A 320 -14.83 6.68 1.72
C ARG A 320 -13.64 5.87 1.22
N VAL A 321 -12.54 5.96 1.96
CA VAL A 321 -11.34 5.14 1.80
C VAL A 321 -11.13 4.36 3.09
N ILE A 322 -10.92 3.05 2.97
CA ILE A 322 -10.56 2.18 4.07
C ILE A 322 -9.05 2.00 4.02
N ILE A 323 -8.37 2.39 5.10
CA ILE A 323 -6.92 2.35 5.23
C ILE A 323 -6.57 1.42 6.37
N GLU A 324 -5.61 0.53 6.12
CA GLU A 324 -5.01 -0.28 7.16
C GLU A 324 -3.50 -0.11 7.15
N GLY A 325 -2.89 -0.12 8.34
CA GLY A 325 -1.45 -0.19 8.47
C GLY A 325 -0.94 -0.08 9.88
N GLU A 326 0.38 -0.08 10.01
CA GLU A 326 1.08 0.09 11.28
C GLU A 326 1.27 1.57 11.63
N GLY A 327 1.28 1.88 12.92
CA GLY A 327 1.78 3.16 13.38
C GLY A 327 1.89 3.24 14.89
N ASN A 328 1.27 4.26 15.47
CA ASN A 328 1.38 4.54 16.89
C ASN A 328 0.03 4.90 17.48
N LEU A 329 -0.22 4.34 18.66
CA LEU A 329 -1.29 4.70 19.56
C LEU A 329 -0.65 5.46 20.72
N SER A 330 -0.52 6.78 20.57
CA SER A 330 0.23 7.56 21.54
C SER A 330 -0.62 7.75 22.80
N GLU A 331 -0.21 7.07 23.87
CA GLU A 331 -0.75 7.10 25.24
C GLU A 331 -2.02 6.29 25.53
N LEU A 332 -1.88 4.96 25.50
CA LEU A 332 -2.46 4.11 26.56
C LEU A 332 -1.37 3.90 27.62
N GLY A 333 -1.18 4.82 28.57
CA GLY A 333 -0.16 4.54 29.58
C GLY A 333 0.19 5.61 30.59
N ALA A 334 -0.72 6.50 30.99
CA ALA A 334 -0.46 7.34 32.15
C ALA A 334 -1.69 7.36 33.06
N LEU A 335 -1.64 6.55 34.12
CA LEU A 335 -2.53 6.75 35.27
C LEU A 335 -2.06 8.02 35.99
N LEU A 336 -2.84 9.10 35.89
CA LEU A 336 -2.62 10.30 36.69
C LEU A 336 -2.93 9.96 38.14
N MET A 337 -1.88 9.89 38.96
CA MET A 337 -2.00 9.71 40.40
C MET A 337 -2.51 11.01 41.04
N GLU A 338 -3.20 10.93 42.17
CA GLU A 338 -3.76 12.10 42.89
C GLU A 338 -2.70 13.16 43.28
N ASN A 339 -1.42 12.79 43.30
CA ASN A 339 -0.31 13.71 43.56
C ASN A 339 0.22 14.43 42.29
N GLY A 340 -0.44 14.25 41.14
CA GLY A 340 -0.05 14.86 39.87
C GLY A 340 1.08 14.15 39.12
N ASN A 341 1.52 12.98 39.60
CA ASN A 341 2.52 12.16 38.90
C ASN A 341 1.85 11.15 37.97
N TYR A 342 2.57 10.73 36.93
CA TYR A 342 2.14 9.70 36.01
C TYR A 342 2.75 8.35 36.38
N LEU A 343 1.91 7.31 36.45
CA LEU A 343 2.38 5.93 36.51
C LEU A 343 2.54 5.41 35.08
N LEU A 344 3.78 5.38 34.60
CA LEU A 344 4.18 4.87 33.29
C LEU A 344 4.54 3.39 33.44
N LEU A 345 3.96 2.52 32.62
CA LEU A 345 4.34 1.12 32.56
C LEU A 345 5.42 0.96 31.49
N GLU A 346 6.68 0.91 31.93
CA GLU A 346 7.85 0.91 31.03
C GLU A 346 7.92 -0.31 30.08
N ASN A 347 7.08 -1.34 30.27
CA ASN A 347 7.16 -2.63 29.55
C ASN A 347 5.83 -3.12 28.94
N GLY A 348 4.85 -2.24 28.69
CA GLY A 348 3.59 -2.66 28.03
C GLY A 348 2.73 -3.64 28.83
N GLY A 349 2.98 -3.78 30.14
CA GLY A 349 2.08 -4.52 31.04
C GLY A 349 0.71 -3.83 31.12
N ARG A 350 -0.36 -4.61 31.28
CA ARG A 350 -1.71 -4.09 31.55
C ARG A 350 -1.96 -4.16 33.07
N ILE A 351 -2.37 -3.06 33.70
CA ILE A 351 -2.90 -3.08 35.08
C ILE A 351 -4.40 -3.38 34.99
N LEU A 352 -4.82 -4.52 35.53
CA LEU A 352 -6.23 -4.85 35.71
C LEU A 352 -6.67 -4.36 37.10
N LEU A 353 -7.56 -3.38 37.16
CA LEU A 353 -8.17 -2.93 38.42
C LEU A 353 -9.55 -3.60 38.53
N GLU A 354 -9.65 -4.66 39.34
CA GLU A 354 -10.94 -5.26 39.69
C GLU A 354 -11.60 -4.44 40.80
N TYR A 355 -12.77 -3.89 40.50
CA TYR A 355 -13.63 -3.24 41.50
C TYR A 355 -14.54 -4.30 42.10
N SER A 356 -14.22 -4.79 43.30
CA SER A 356 -15.17 -5.58 44.09
C SER A 356 -16.11 -4.62 44.82
N ALA A 357 -17.40 -4.66 44.48
CA ALA A 357 -18.45 -3.88 45.13
C ALA A 357 -18.68 -4.27 46.59
#